data_AF-A0A9P7H665-F1
#
_entry.id   AF-A0A9P7H665-F1
#
_cell.length_a   1.000
_cell.length_b   1.000
_cell.length_c   1.000
_cell.angle_alpha   90.00
_cell.angle_beta   90.00
_cell.angle_gamma   90.00
#
_symmetry.space_group_name_H-M   'P 1'
#
loop_
_entity.id
_entity.type
_entity.pdbx_description
1 polymer ?
#
loop_
_entity_poly.entity_id
_entity_poly.type
_entity_poly.pdbx_seq_one_letter_code
_entity_poly.pdbx_strand_id
1 'polypeptide(L)'
;MDIHLQQSLALEEALCHIRLARFTHKAQRALKRPLDFSPVNHYRDHLHPTFEGRLTPAAQQTTDLRRPTVTMSSFEQVVVIDGKGHLLGRLASIVAKQLLSGQKIVIVRCEALNISGEFFRAKLKYHAHLRKITRYNPTRGGPFHFRAPSRIFYKAVRGMMPHKTARGAAALERLKVFEGVPPPYDKTKKVVVPQALRVLRLQPGRKFCTVGRLSHEVGWKYQDVVARLEERRKAKGAAYYERKKIAARQLADAKKNAAVKEETSKALAAYGY
;
A
#
# COMPACT_ATOMS: atom_id res chain seq x y z
N MET A 1 76.48 12.47 -5.29
CA MET A 1 75.54 11.85 -6.25
C MET A 1 74.16 12.42 -5.95
N ASP A 2 73.99 13.74 -5.91
CA ASP A 2 72.87 14.31 -5.13
C ASP A 2 72.38 15.63 -5.72
N ILE A 3 71.78 15.57 -6.91
CA ILE A 3 70.97 16.68 -7.45
C ILE A 3 69.67 16.10 -8.03
N HIS A 4 69.78 14.97 -8.73
CA HIS A 4 68.63 14.28 -9.31
C HIS A 4 67.65 13.72 -8.27
N LEU A 5 68.15 13.18 -7.14
CA LEU A 5 67.31 12.66 -6.06
C LEU A 5 66.59 13.81 -5.30
N GLN A 6 67.23 14.97 -5.22
CA GLN A 6 66.71 16.14 -4.51
C GLN A 6 65.62 16.85 -5.34
N GLN A 7 65.74 16.82 -6.68
CA GLN A 7 64.69 17.30 -7.58
C GLN A 7 63.47 16.36 -7.64
N SER A 8 63.65 15.04 -7.54
CA SER A 8 62.52 14.10 -7.51
C SER A 8 61.71 14.17 -6.23
N LEU A 9 62.37 14.34 -5.07
CA LEU A 9 61.68 14.51 -3.78
C LEU A 9 60.90 15.83 -3.72
N ALA A 10 61.45 16.92 -4.25
CA ALA A 10 60.75 18.21 -4.31
C ALA A 10 59.49 18.18 -5.20
N LEU A 11 59.50 17.39 -6.29
CA LEU A 11 58.33 17.21 -7.15
C LEU A 11 57.24 16.35 -6.50
N GLU A 12 57.61 15.32 -5.73
CA GLU A 12 56.64 14.52 -4.97
C GLU A 12 56.00 15.30 -3.81
N GLU A 13 56.78 16.11 -3.08
CA GLU A 13 56.24 16.97 -2.02
C GLU A 13 55.28 18.04 -2.59
N ALA A 14 55.61 18.65 -3.73
CA ALA A 14 54.73 19.60 -4.40
C ALA A 14 53.42 18.95 -4.88
N LEU A 15 53.48 17.73 -5.43
CA LEU A 15 52.28 16.97 -5.85
C LEU A 15 51.43 16.51 -4.66
N CYS A 16 52.04 16.22 -3.52
CA CYS A 16 51.34 15.89 -2.27
C CYS A 16 50.58 17.11 -1.73
N HIS A 17 51.20 18.30 -1.73
CA HIS A 17 50.54 19.54 -1.33
C HIS A 17 49.36 19.93 -2.23
N ILE A 18 49.49 19.76 -3.56
CA ILE A 18 48.39 20.00 -4.51
C ILE A 18 47.24 19.01 -4.30
N ARG A 19 47.52 17.74 -4.00
CA ARG A 19 46.50 16.72 -3.70
C ARG A 19 45.80 16.97 -2.36
N LEU A 20 46.52 17.39 -1.32
CA LEU A 20 45.91 17.77 -0.04
C LEU A 20 45.05 19.04 -0.15
N ALA A 21 45.50 20.06 -0.90
CA ALA A 21 44.73 21.29 -1.12
C ALA A 21 43.42 21.04 -1.89
N ARG A 22 43.39 20.09 -2.83
CA ARG A 22 42.16 19.70 -3.53
C ARG A 22 41.21 18.87 -2.65
N PHE A 23 41.72 18.14 -1.66
CA PHE A 23 40.90 17.37 -0.73
C PHE A 23 40.24 18.28 0.33
N THR A 24 40.95 19.28 0.84
CA THR A 24 40.43 20.24 1.83
C THR A 24 39.37 21.18 1.24
N HIS A 25 39.53 21.60 -0.02
CA HIS A 25 38.54 22.48 -0.68
C HIS A 25 37.22 21.77 -1.01
N LYS A 26 37.24 20.43 -1.19
CA LYS A 26 36.01 19.64 -1.41
C LYS A 26 35.29 19.32 -0.08
N ALA A 27 36.03 19.18 1.02
CA ALA A 27 35.48 19.03 2.37
C ALA A 27 34.86 20.33 2.91
N GLN A 28 35.47 21.49 2.66
CA GLN A 28 34.91 22.79 3.10
C GLN A 28 33.65 23.21 2.33
N ARG A 29 33.49 22.77 1.07
CA ARG A 29 32.27 23.05 0.27
C ARG A 29 31.05 22.21 0.70
N ALA A 30 31.26 21.13 1.46
CA ALA A 30 30.21 20.28 1.98
C ALA A 30 29.66 20.76 3.35
N LEU A 31 30.38 21.65 4.05
CA LEU A 31 30.03 22.15 5.39
C LEU A 31 29.46 23.58 5.39
N LYS A 32 29.27 24.21 4.23
CA LYS A 32 28.78 25.60 4.08
C LYS A 32 27.49 25.71 3.24
N ARG A 33 26.51 24.84 3.50
CA ARG A 33 25.11 25.08 3.10
C ARG A 33 24.32 25.48 4.35
N PRO A 34 23.92 26.75 4.51
CA PRO A 34 22.99 27.11 5.58
C PRO A 34 21.64 26.44 5.32
N LEU A 35 21.12 25.80 6.37
CA LEU A 35 19.73 25.39 6.46
C LEU A 35 18.91 26.63 6.79
N ASP A 36 18.37 27.31 5.79
CA ASP A 36 17.37 28.36 6.00
C ASP A 36 16.01 27.72 6.32
N PHE A 37 15.79 27.47 7.61
CA PHE A 37 14.46 27.31 8.20
C PHE A 37 14.20 28.57 9.04
N SER A 38 13.45 29.51 8.47
CA SER A 38 12.81 30.58 9.23
C SER A 38 11.30 30.51 9.01
N PRO A 39 10.49 30.46 10.08
CA PRO A 39 9.04 30.38 10.00
C PRO A 39 8.46 31.79 9.85
N VAL A 40 7.83 32.07 8.71
CA VAL A 40 7.03 33.30 8.57
C VAL A 40 5.60 32.99 8.98
N ASN A 41 5.37 33.09 10.29
CA ASN A 41 4.06 33.44 10.84
C ASN A 41 3.85 34.92 10.57
N HIS A 42 3.06 35.24 9.57
CA HIS A 42 2.41 36.54 9.42
C HIS A 42 0.94 36.26 9.20
N TYR A 43 0.15 36.46 10.26
CA TYR A 43 -0.98 37.40 10.25
C TYR A 43 -1.31 37.71 11.71
N ARG A 44 -0.73 38.82 12.17
CA ARG A 44 -1.12 39.53 13.39
C ARG A 44 -2.25 40.48 13.02
N ASP A 45 -3.29 40.44 13.85
CA ASP A 45 -3.99 41.60 14.40
C ASP A 45 -4.43 42.72 13.44
N HIS A 46 -5.73 42.71 13.11
CA HIS A 46 -6.49 43.94 12.94
C HIS A 46 -7.67 43.94 13.92
N LEU A 47 -7.43 44.66 15.03
CA LEU A 47 -8.30 45.64 15.70
C LEU A 47 -9.81 45.34 15.83
N HIS A 48 -10.24 45.32 17.10
CA HIS A 48 -11.62 45.47 17.59
C HIS A 48 -12.36 46.67 16.97
N PRO A 49 -13.71 46.65 17.05
CA PRO A 49 -14.34 47.55 18.01
C PRO A 49 -15.43 46.88 18.88
N THR A 50 -15.34 47.19 20.18
CA THR A 50 -16.41 47.47 21.15
C THR A 50 -17.80 46.83 20.98
N PHE A 51 -18.23 46.07 21.98
CA PHE A 51 -19.51 46.33 22.66
C PHE A 51 -19.52 45.71 24.06
N GLU A 52 -19.61 46.58 25.07
CA GLU A 52 -19.88 46.22 26.47
C GLU A 52 -21.31 45.66 26.59
N GLY A 53 -21.47 44.55 27.31
CA GLY A 53 -22.77 43.91 27.42
C GLY A 53 -22.88 42.91 28.56
N ARG A 54 -22.81 43.42 29.79
CA ARG A 54 -23.60 43.05 30.98
C ARG A 54 -23.83 41.54 31.27
N LEU A 55 -23.31 41.14 32.43
CA LEU A 55 -23.61 39.89 33.16
C LEU A 55 -25.11 39.67 33.39
N THR A 56 -25.59 38.45 33.17
CA THR A 56 -26.67 37.81 33.95
C THR A 56 -26.32 36.33 34.18
N PRO A 57 -26.42 35.80 35.41
CA PRO A 57 -26.37 34.37 35.66
C PRO A 57 -27.80 33.84 35.82
N ALA A 58 -28.25 32.96 34.93
CA ALA A 58 -29.53 32.29 35.10
C ALA A 58 -29.52 30.86 34.53
N ALA A 59 -29.85 29.93 35.44
CA ALA A 59 -30.64 28.72 35.21
C ALA A 59 -30.04 27.59 34.33
N GLN A 60 -29.39 26.66 35.04
CA GLN A 60 -29.79 25.24 35.16
C GLN A 60 -30.35 24.48 33.95
N GLN A 61 -29.70 23.33 33.75
CA GLN A 61 -30.19 22.05 33.21
C GLN A 61 -30.48 22.00 31.71
N THR A 62 -29.57 21.34 30.97
CA THR A 62 -29.98 20.28 30.03
C THR A 62 -28.85 19.27 29.85
N THR A 63 -29.11 18.06 30.35
CA THR A 63 -28.68 16.76 29.79
C THR A 63 -27.23 16.62 29.32
N ASP A 64 -26.45 15.90 30.13
CA ASP A 64 -25.30 15.09 29.69
C ASP A 64 -25.75 14.11 28.60
N LEU A 65 -25.80 14.59 27.36
CA LEU A 65 -25.84 13.73 26.19
C LEU A 65 -24.41 13.31 25.91
N ARG A 66 -24.03 12.16 26.48
CA ARG A 66 -23.02 11.26 25.93
C ARG A 66 -23.39 10.91 24.49
N ARG A 67 -23.20 11.85 23.56
CA ARG A 67 -23.05 11.50 22.15
C ARG A 67 -21.75 10.73 22.08
N PRO A 68 -21.71 9.50 21.54
CA PRO A 68 -20.45 9.00 21.02
C PRO A 68 -20.06 10.03 19.97
N THR A 69 -19.03 10.82 20.27
CA THR A 69 -18.29 11.51 19.22
C THR A 69 -17.80 10.39 18.33
N VAL A 70 -18.54 10.13 17.24
CA VAL A 70 -18.07 9.29 16.16
C VAL A 70 -16.89 10.06 15.60
N THR A 71 -15.72 9.85 16.19
CA THR A 71 -14.45 10.16 15.57
C THR A 71 -14.49 9.40 14.27
N MET A 72 -14.85 10.09 13.18
CA MET A 72 -14.74 9.58 11.82
C MET A 72 -13.25 9.36 11.58
N SER A 73 -12.73 8.23 12.08
CA SER A 73 -11.38 7.83 11.81
C SER A 73 -11.31 7.66 10.31
N SER A 74 -10.41 8.40 9.65
CA SER A 74 -10.12 8.28 8.22
C SER A 74 -9.62 6.88 7.80
N PHE A 75 -9.60 5.91 8.71
CA PHE A 75 -9.07 4.57 8.55
C PHE A 75 -10.17 3.54 8.80
N GLU A 76 -10.34 2.62 7.86
CA GLU A 76 -11.15 1.42 8.10
C GLU A 76 -10.41 0.46 9.03
N GLN A 77 -11.11 -0.37 9.79
CA GLN A 77 -10.47 -1.32 10.70
C GLN A 77 -9.57 -2.33 9.96
N VAL A 78 -10.04 -2.87 8.82
CA VAL A 78 -9.30 -3.76 7.93
C VAL A 78 -9.82 -3.63 6.50
N VAL A 79 -8.95 -3.26 5.55
CA VAL A 79 -9.29 -3.20 4.12
C VAL A 79 -8.91 -4.52 3.46
N VAL A 80 -9.89 -5.23 2.91
CA VAL A 80 -9.66 -6.50 2.18
C VAL A 80 -9.68 -6.25 0.68
N ILE A 81 -8.54 -6.44 0.01
CA ILE A 81 -8.37 -6.17 -1.43
C ILE A 81 -8.36 -7.49 -2.22
N ASP A 82 -9.15 -7.57 -3.29
CA ASP A 82 -9.10 -8.69 -4.25
C ASP A 82 -7.90 -8.52 -5.20
N GLY A 83 -6.94 -9.44 -5.17
CA GLY A 83 -5.77 -9.42 -6.05
C GLY A 83 -6.08 -9.75 -7.52
N LYS A 84 -7.25 -10.32 -7.83
CA LYS A 84 -7.61 -10.72 -9.21
C LYS A 84 -7.53 -9.54 -10.16
N GLY A 85 -6.81 -9.71 -11.26
CA GLY A 85 -6.80 -8.73 -12.35
C GLY A 85 -6.00 -7.46 -12.04
N HIS A 86 -5.27 -7.40 -10.91
CA HIS A 86 -4.42 -6.27 -10.57
C HIS A 86 -2.98 -6.48 -11.08
N LEU A 87 -2.32 -5.39 -11.46
CA LEU A 87 -0.91 -5.37 -11.79
C LEU A 87 -0.06 -5.35 -10.51
N LEU A 88 0.77 -6.37 -10.32
CA LEU A 88 1.53 -6.64 -9.09
C LEU A 88 2.26 -5.39 -8.55
N GLY A 89 3.04 -4.72 -9.40
CA GLY A 89 3.83 -3.55 -8.97
C GLY A 89 2.96 -2.32 -8.65
N ARG A 90 1.89 -2.09 -9.43
CA ARG A 90 1.00 -0.95 -9.20
C ARG A 90 0.21 -1.11 -7.90
N LEU A 91 -0.29 -2.32 -7.65
CA LEU A 91 -0.97 -2.62 -6.40
C LEU A 91 -0.02 -2.50 -5.21
N ALA A 92 1.21 -3.06 -5.33
CA ALA A 92 2.20 -3.01 -4.26
C ALA A 92 2.56 -1.57 -3.83
N SER A 93 2.67 -0.63 -4.78
CA SER A 93 3.01 0.77 -4.48
C SER A 93 1.92 1.46 -3.66
N ILE A 94 0.66 1.29 -4.06
CA ILE A 94 -0.49 1.87 -3.36
C ILE A 94 -0.61 1.27 -1.95
N VAL A 95 -0.47 -0.06 -1.86
CA VAL A 95 -0.51 -0.77 -0.58
C VAL A 95 0.62 -0.30 0.34
N ALA A 96 1.86 -0.18 -0.16
CA ALA A 96 3.00 0.28 0.63
C ALA A 96 2.76 1.67 1.26
N LYS A 97 2.18 2.61 0.48
CA LYS A 97 1.85 3.94 0.99
C LYS A 97 0.79 3.87 2.10
N GLN A 98 -0.27 3.09 1.90
CA GLN A 98 -1.35 2.95 2.88
C GLN A 98 -0.89 2.27 4.18
N LEU A 99 0.00 1.28 4.10
CA LEU A 99 0.59 0.63 5.27
C LEU A 99 1.42 1.62 6.10
N LEU A 100 2.16 2.52 5.45
CA LEU A 100 2.91 3.60 6.12
C LEU A 100 2.02 4.68 6.73
N SER A 101 0.83 4.89 6.17
CA SER A 101 -0.23 5.74 6.74
C SER A 101 -0.94 5.10 7.94
N GLY A 102 -0.71 3.80 8.21
CA GLY A 102 -1.27 3.10 9.36
C GLY A 102 -2.44 2.17 9.04
N GLN A 103 -2.88 2.09 7.78
CA GLN A 103 -4.00 1.24 7.37
C GLN A 103 -3.64 -0.25 7.50
N LYS A 104 -4.55 -1.06 8.06
CA LYS A 104 -4.44 -2.53 8.04
C LYS A 104 -5.02 -3.06 6.74
N ILE A 105 -4.23 -3.84 6.00
CA ILE A 105 -4.57 -4.30 4.66
C ILE A 105 -4.40 -5.82 4.56
N VAL A 106 -5.42 -6.47 4.01
CA VAL A 106 -5.41 -7.89 3.68
C VAL A 106 -5.57 -8.03 2.19
N ILE A 107 -4.67 -8.77 1.55
CA ILE A 107 -4.75 -9.05 0.11
C ILE A 107 -5.04 -10.52 -0.06
N VAL A 108 -6.13 -10.80 -0.76
CA VAL A 108 -6.58 -12.15 -1.06
C VAL A 108 -6.38 -12.44 -2.55
N ARG A 109 -6.34 -13.72 -2.91
CA ARG A 109 -6.23 -14.19 -4.31
C ARG A 109 -4.98 -13.71 -5.02
N CYS A 110 -3.83 -13.83 -4.36
CA CYS A 110 -2.55 -13.42 -4.92
C CYS A 110 -2.12 -14.26 -6.13
N GLU A 111 -2.62 -15.48 -6.26
CA GLU A 111 -2.44 -16.33 -7.44
C GLU A 111 -3.01 -15.69 -8.72
N ALA A 112 -4.04 -14.85 -8.58
CA ALA A 112 -4.73 -14.20 -9.69
C ALA A 112 -4.18 -12.80 -10.03
N LEU A 113 -3.08 -12.38 -9.40
CA LEU A 113 -2.36 -11.17 -9.76
C LEU A 113 -1.74 -11.28 -11.15
N ASN A 114 -1.50 -10.13 -11.78
CA ASN A 114 -0.93 -10.05 -13.10
C ASN A 114 0.37 -9.24 -13.14
N ILE A 115 1.25 -9.63 -14.04
CA ILE A 115 2.46 -8.91 -14.41
C ILE A 115 2.33 -8.58 -15.89
N SER A 116 2.62 -7.34 -16.28
CA SER A 116 2.63 -6.96 -17.69
C SER A 116 3.79 -7.63 -18.44
N GLY A 117 3.57 -7.91 -19.72
CA GLY A 117 4.52 -8.60 -20.57
C GLY A 117 4.28 -10.10 -20.64
N GLU A 118 4.92 -10.73 -21.62
CA GLU A 118 4.76 -12.15 -21.91
C GLU A 118 5.25 -13.05 -20.77
N PHE A 119 4.59 -14.19 -20.63
CA PHE A 119 4.90 -15.22 -19.65
C PHE A 119 6.37 -15.64 -19.66
N PHE A 120 6.90 -15.96 -20.84
CA PHE A 120 8.29 -16.42 -20.99
C PHE A 120 9.31 -15.38 -20.49
N ARG A 121 9.08 -14.10 -20.79
CA ARG A 121 9.91 -13.00 -20.30
C ARG A 121 9.85 -12.85 -18.77
N ALA A 122 8.66 -12.99 -18.18
CA ALA A 122 8.49 -12.96 -16.72
C ALA A 122 9.22 -14.14 -16.06
N LYS A 123 9.12 -15.34 -16.65
CA LYS A 123 9.83 -16.55 -16.23
C LYS A 123 11.34 -16.37 -16.26
N LEU A 124 11.91 -15.89 -17.36
CA LEU A 124 13.35 -15.63 -17.48
C LEU A 124 13.85 -14.64 -16.42
N LYS A 125 13.11 -13.55 -16.17
CA LYS A 125 13.43 -12.60 -15.11
C LYS A 125 13.43 -13.25 -13.73
N TYR A 126 12.47 -14.12 -13.48
CA TYR A 126 12.39 -14.82 -12.20
C TYR A 126 13.53 -15.84 -12.06
N HIS A 127 13.87 -16.63 -13.08
CA HIS A 127 15.04 -17.52 -13.04
C HIS A 127 16.36 -16.76 -12.88
N ALA A 128 16.51 -15.58 -13.49
CA ALA A 128 17.67 -14.73 -13.24
C ALA A 128 17.76 -14.30 -11.77
N HIS A 129 16.62 -14.08 -11.10
CA HIS A 129 16.59 -13.86 -9.66
C HIS A 129 16.98 -15.12 -8.88
N LEU A 130 16.56 -16.32 -9.29
CA LEU A 130 16.90 -17.59 -8.63
C LEU A 130 18.38 -17.95 -8.68
N ARG A 131 19.10 -17.48 -9.71
CA ARG A 131 20.55 -17.65 -9.80
C ARG A 131 21.33 -16.78 -8.80
N LYS A 132 20.68 -15.79 -8.17
CA LYS A 132 21.34 -14.90 -7.20
C LYS A 132 21.44 -15.60 -5.85
N ILE A 133 22.60 -16.17 -5.58
CA ILE A 133 22.89 -16.88 -4.34
C ILE A 133 24.17 -16.34 -3.71
N THR A 134 24.24 -16.42 -2.39
CA THR A 134 25.48 -16.14 -1.66
C THR A 134 26.44 -17.30 -1.88
N ARG A 135 27.61 -17.04 -2.45
CA ARG A 135 28.59 -18.08 -2.82
C ARG A 135 29.13 -18.85 -1.61
N TYR A 136 29.44 -18.16 -0.51
CA TYR A 136 30.07 -18.79 0.67
C TYR A 136 29.09 -19.66 1.48
N ASN A 137 27.83 -19.22 1.63
CA ASN A 137 26.79 -19.98 2.33
C ASN A 137 25.41 -19.63 1.73
N PRO A 138 24.84 -20.51 0.91
CA PRO A 138 23.51 -20.34 0.33
C PRO A 138 22.36 -20.16 1.34
N THR A 139 22.50 -20.74 2.53
CA THR A 139 21.43 -20.80 3.53
C THR A 139 21.37 -19.56 4.40
N ARG A 140 22.51 -18.88 4.61
CA ARG A 140 22.65 -17.77 5.56
C ARG A 140 23.12 -16.50 4.85
N GLY A 141 22.40 -15.40 5.06
CA GLY A 141 22.78 -14.07 4.56
C GLY A 141 22.51 -13.83 3.07
N GLY A 142 21.91 -14.79 2.35
CA GLY A 142 21.57 -14.66 0.93
C GLY A 142 20.12 -14.27 0.63
N PRO A 143 19.80 -13.98 -0.65
CA PRO A 143 18.44 -13.67 -1.06
C PRO A 143 17.50 -14.87 -0.91
N PHE A 144 16.52 -14.79 -0.01
CA PHE A 144 15.48 -15.81 0.05
C PHE A 144 14.55 -15.73 -1.16
N HIS A 145 14.40 -16.86 -1.86
CA HIS A 145 13.55 -16.96 -3.04
C HIS A 145 12.21 -17.63 -2.70
N PHE A 146 11.18 -16.82 -2.46
CA PHE A 146 9.85 -17.34 -2.16
C PHE A 146 9.10 -17.76 -3.42
N ARG A 147 8.57 -18.98 -3.43
CA ARG A 147 7.82 -19.56 -4.56
C ARG A 147 6.34 -19.21 -4.59
N ALA A 148 5.73 -19.00 -3.43
CA ALA A 148 4.29 -18.73 -3.34
C ALA A 148 3.94 -17.31 -3.88
N PRO A 149 2.85 -17.15 -4.66
CA PRO A 149 2.41 -15.86 -5.21
C PRO A 149 2.29 -14.72 -4.17
N SER A 150 1.74 -15.02 -3.02
CA SER A 150 1.53 -14.18 -1.82
C SER A 150 2.86 -13.71 -1.26
N ARG A 151 3.85 -14.59 -1.18
CA ARG A 151 5.19 -14.24 -0.72
C ARG A 151 5.97 -13.45 -1.77
N ILE A 152 5.72 -13.68 -3.06
CA ILE A 152 6.24 -12.85 -4.14
C ILE A 152 5.66 -11.43 -4.01
N PHE A 153 4.35 -11.30 -3.80
CA PHE A 153 3.70 -10.01 -3.57
C PHE A 153 4.20 -9.32 -2.29
N TYR A 154 4.32 -10.06 -1.19
CA TYR A 154 4.92 -9.56 0.05
C TYR A 154 6.33 -9.01 -0.16
N LYS A 155 7.17 -9.71 -0.94
CA LYS A 155 8.53 -9.26 -1.28
C LYS A 155 8.51 -7.98 -2.11
N ALA A 156 7.54 -7.82 -3.01
CA ALA A 156 7.36 -6.60 -3.79
C ALA A 156 7.00 -5.41 -2.89
N VAL A 157 6.05 -5.57 -1.96
CA VAL A 157 5.69 -4.52 -0.99
C VAL A 157 6.85 -4.20 -0.06
N ARG A 158 7.52 -5.22 0.49
CA ARG A 158 8.71 -5.06 1.35
C ARG A 158 9.83 -4.29 0.65
N GLY A 159 9.99 -4.45 -0.66
CA GLY A 159 10.97 -3.72 -1.47
C GLY A 159 10.65 -2.22 -1.64
N MET A 160 9.39 -1.83 -1.46
CA MET A 160 8.91 -0.44 -1.58
C MET A 160 8.88 0.31 -0.24
N MET A 161 9.34 -0.34 0.85
CA MET A 161 9.25 0.19 2.21
C MET A 161 10.60 0.13 2.94
N PRO A 162 10.88 1.08 3.87
CA PRO A 162 12.07 1.07 4.71
C PRO A 162 12.00 0.00 5.80
N HIS A 163 11.90 -1.26 5.42
CA HIS A 163 11.64 -2.43 6.29
C HIS A 163 12.73 -2.73 7.32
N LYS A 164 13.88 -2.06 7.25
CA LYS A 164 14.97 -2.18 8.23
C LYS A 164 14.73 -1.30 9.46
N THR A 165 13.86 -0.31 9.38
CA THR A 165 13.52 0.57 10.51
C THR A 165 12.31 0.00 11.28
N ALA A 166 12.19 0.35 12.56
CA ALA A 166 11.06 -0.07 13.39
C ALA A 166 9.70 0.34 12.78
N ARG A 167 9.62 1.56 12.24
CA ARG A 167 8.41 2.05 11.54
C ARG A 167 8.04 1.18 10.34
N GLY A 168 9.02 0.80 9.52
CA GLY A 168 8.80 -0.04 8.36
C GLY A 168 8.42 -1.47 8.72
N ALA A 169 9.03 -2.02 9.78
CA ALA A 169 8.68 -3.33 10.32
C ALA A 169 7.22 -3.36 10.84
N ALA A 170 6.84 -2.38 11.68
CA ALA A 170 5.47 -2.24 12.18
C ALA A 170 4.44 -2.07 11.05
N ALA A 171 4.82 -1.41 9.95
CA ALA A 171 3.94 -1.27 8.80
C ALA A 171 3.79 -2.58 8.00
N LEU A 172 4.81 -3.45 7.95
CA LEU A 172 4.70 -4.77 7.35
C LEU A 172 3.87 -5.74 8.17
N GLU A 173 3.83 -5.60 9.50
CA GLU A 173 2.96 -6.39 10.39
C GLU A 173 1.47 -6.14 10.13
N ARG A 174 1.12 -4.95 9.63
CA ARG A 174 -0.24 -4.59 9.23
C ARG A 174 -0.69 -5.26 7.92
N LEU A 175 0.24 -5.81 7.14
CA LEU A 175 -0.03 -6.45 5.86
C LEU A 175 -0.25 -7.95 6.05
N LYS A 176 -1.39 -8.46 5.59
CA LYS A 176 -1.63 -9.90 5.44
C LYS A 176 -1.86 -10.24 3.97
N VAL A 177 -1.29 -11.34 3.52
CA VAL A 177 -1.31 -11.73 2.10
C VAL A 177 -1.62 -13.22 2.00
N PHE A 178 -2.62 -13.57 1.19
CA PHE A 178 -3.13 -14.94 1.08
C PHE A 178 -3.28 -15.39 -0.38
N GLU A 179 -3.10 -16.70 -0.60
CA GLU A 179 -3.60 -17.38 -1.81
C GLU A 179 -5.06 -17.78 -1.59
N GLY A 180 -5.88 -17.65 -2.63
CA GLY A 180 -7.31 -17.84 -2.52
C GLY A 180 -7.93 -16.88 -1.49
N VAL A 181 -9.09 -17.26 -0.96
CA VAL A 181 -9.80 -16.49 0.07
C VAL A 181 -10.08 -17.37 1.29
N PRO A 182 -9.23 -17.33 2.34
CA PRO A 182 -9.48 -18.09 3.55
C PRO A 182 -10.63 -17.49 4.39
N PRO A 183 -11.34 -18.30 5.19
CA PRO A 183 -12.21 -17.78 6.26
C PRO A 183 -11.36 -16.97 7.25
N PRO A 184 -11.73 -15.76 7.72
CA PRO A 184 -13.03 -15.07 7.67
C PRO A 184 -13.25 -14.11 6.48
N TYR A 185 -12.29 -14.00 5.55
CA TYR A 185 -12.31 -13.01 4.46
C TYR A 185 -13.20 -13.41 3.26
N ASP A 186 -13.76 -14.61 3.30
CA ASP A 186 -14.70 -15.13 2.33
C ASP A 186 -16.03 -14.36 2.37
N LYS A 187 -16.54 -14.10 3.58
CA LYS A 187 -17.79 -13.38 3.85
C LYS A 187 -17.67 -11.86 3.80
N THR A 188 -16.45 -11.31 3.90
CA THR A 188 -16.24 -9.87 3.84
C THR A 188 -16.31 -9.34 2.41
N LYS A 189 -16.77 -8.09 2.24
CA LYS A 189 -16.68 -7.37 0.96
C LYS A 189 -15.20 -7.18 0.62
N LYS A 190 -14.85 -7.51 -0.62
CA LYS A 190 -13.50 -7.33 -1.15
C LYS A 190 -13.51 -6.09 -2.05
N VAL A 191 -12.62 -5.16 -1.78
CA VAL A 191 -12.47 -3.93 -2.55
C VAL A 191 -11.47 -4.14 -3.69
N VAL A 192 -11.53 -3.23 -4.66
CA VAL A 192 -10.70 -3.22 -5.86
C VAL A 192 -9.99 -1.87 -5.91
N VAL A 193 -8.75 -1.85 -6.41
CA VAL A 193 -7.97 -0.63 -6.59
C VAL A 193 -7.93 -0.28 -8.08
N PRO A 194 -8.76 0.66 -8.57
CA PRO A 194 -8.87 0.95 -10.01
C PRO A 194 -7.55 1.39 -10.64
N GLN A 195 -6.71 2.11 -9.90
CA GLN A 195 -5.40 2.55 -10.36
C GLN A 195 -4.41 1.41 -10.64
N ALA A 196 -4.67 0.22 -10.09
CA ALA A 196 -3.84 -0.96 -10.26
C ALA A 196 -4.49 -2.05 -11.13
N LEU A 197 -5.75 -1.87 -11.56
CA LEU A 197 -6.42 -2.83 -12.43
C LEU A 197 -5.74 -2.95 -13.80
N ARG A 198 -5.46 -4.18 -14.22
CA ARG A 198 -4.88 -4.50 -15.52
C ARG A 198 -5.73 -3.96 -16.67
N VAL A 199 -7.04 -4.16 -16.64
CA VAL A 199 -7.95 -3.74 -17.73
C VAL A 199 -7.92 -2.23 -17.96
N LEU A 200 -7.72 -1.44 -16.91
CA LEU A 200 -7.67 0.02 -17.01
C LEU A 200 -6.27 0.54 -17.36
N ARG A 201 -5.21 -0.23 -17.05
CA ARG A 201 -3.82 0.25 -17.10
C ARG A 201 -2.96 -0.38 -18.18
N LEU A 202 -3.38 -1.51 -18.72
CA LEU A 202 -2.69 -2.18 -19.80
C LEU A 202 -3.53 -2.05 -21.07
N GLN A 203 -2.92 -1.58 -22.16
CA GLN A 203 -3.61 -1.48 -23.44
C GLN A 203 -4.12 -2.86 -23.88
N PRO A 204 -5.34 -2.94 -24.44
CA PRO A 204 -5.87 -4.17 -25.02
C PRO A 204 -4.89 -4.79 -26.03
N GLY A 205 -4.86 -6.12 -26.10
CA GLY A 205 -3.95 -6.87 -26.98
C GLY A 205 -2.51 -7.04 -26.47
N ARG A 206 -2.13 -6.39 -25.36
CA ARG A 206 -0.80 -6.63 -24.76
C ARG A 206 -0.80 -7.88 -23.89
N LYS A 207 0.18 -8.77 -24.13
CA LYS A 207 0.40 -10.00 -23.36
C LYS A 207 0.67 -9.66 -21.89
N PHE A 208 0.14 -10.51 -21.01
CA PHE A 208 0.38 -10.45 -19.56
C PHE A 208 0.62 -11.86 -19.02
N CYS A 209 1.24 -11.92 -17.85
CA CYS A 209 1.49 -13.14 -17.10
C CYS A 209 0.62 -13.16 -15.85
N THR A 210 0.08 -14.30 -15.48
CA THR A 210 -0.57 -14.51 -14.17
C THR A 210 0.47 -15.03 -13.18
N VAL A 211 0.49 -14.47 -11.97
CA VAL A 211 1.50 -14.80 -10.95
C VAL A 211 1.36 -16.25 -10.49
N GLY A 212 0.14 -16.80 -10.42
CA GLY A 212 -0.09 -18.21 -10.11
C GLY A 212 0.64 -19.17 -11.05
N ARG A 213 0.50 -18.97 -12.37
CA ARG A 213 1.22 -19.77 -13.38
C ARG A 213 2.74 -19.64 -13.23
N LEU A 214 3.23 -18.40 -13.07
CA LEU A 214 4.66 -18.15 -12.89
C LEU A 214 5.18 -18.89 -11.66
N SER A 215 4.45 -18.82 -10.55
CA SER A 215 4.80 -19.42 -9.26
C SER A 215 4.87 -20.94 -9.35
N HIS A 216 3.94 -21.57 -10.06
CA HIS A 216 3.93 -23.01 -10.24
C HIS A 216 5.15 -23.51 -11.00
N GLU A 217 5.49 -22.88 -12.13
CA GLU A 217 6.66 -23.27 -12.93
C GLU A 217 8.00 -23.10 -12.21
N VAL A 218 8.05 -22.27 -11.16
CA VAL A 218 9.26 -22.05 -10.37
C VAL A 218 9.30 -22.91 -9.09
N GLY A 219 8.27 -23.71 -8.81
CA GLY A 219 8.23 -24.69 -7.72
C GLY A 219 7.15 -24.47 -6.66
N TRP A 220 6.06 -23.75 -6.96
CA TRP A 220 4.90 -23.66 -6.06
C TRP A 220 3.98 -24.88 -6.24
N LYS A 221 3.89 -25.70 -5.17
CA LYS A 221 3.20 -27.00 -5.18
C LYS A 221 1.68 -26.94 -4.95
N TYR A 222 1.16 -25.81 -4.45
CA TYR A 222 -0.21 -25.73 -3.93
C TYR A 222 -1.23 -25.16 -4.93
N GLN A 223 -0.88 -25.07 -6.22
CA GLN A 223 -1.78 -24.51 -7.24
C GLN A 223 -3.12 -25.27 -7.27
N ASP A 224 -3.08 -26.60 -7.37
CA ASP A 224 -4.29 -27.41 -7.54
C ASP A 224 -5.14 -27.44 -6.25
N VAL A 225 -4.47 -27.44 -5.10
CA VAL A 225 -5.14 -27.34 -3.79
C VAL A 225 -5.92 -26.03 -3.68
N VAL A 226 -5.30 -24.91 -4.05
CA VAL A 226 -5.95 -23.58 -4.03
C VAL A 226 -7.08 -23.52 -5.05
N ALA A 227 -6.90 -24.06 -6.25
CA ALA A 227 -7.94 -24.10 -7.28
C ALA A 227 -9.21 -24.83 -6.78
N ARG A 228 -9.05 -26.04 -6.22
CA ARG A 228 -10.15 -26.83 -5.64
C ARG A 228 -10.86 -26.11 -4.50
N LEU A 229 -10.11 -25.46 -3.60
CA LEU A 229 -10.69 -24.69 -2.49
C LEU A 229 -11.47 -23.47 -2.98
N GLU A 230 -10.95 -22.76 -3.98
CA GLU A 230 -11.61 -21.61 -4.59
C GLU A 230 -12.88 -22.01 -5.37
N GLU A 231 -12.88 -23.17 -6.03
CA GLU A 231 -14.09 -23.73 -6.66
C GLU A 231 -15.19 -24.02 -5.62
N ARG A 232 -14.83 -24.73 -4.54
CA ARG A 232 -15.75 -24.97 -3.42
C ARG A 232 -16.30 -23.65 -2.85
N ARG A 233 -15.45 -22.63 -2.72
CA ARG A 233 -15.85 -21.30 -2.25
C ARG A 233 -16.79 -20.60 -3.23
N LYS A 234 -16.52 -20.66 -4.54
CA LYS A 234 -17.38 -20.07 -5.58
C LYS A 234 -18.77 -20.71 -5.59
N ALA A 235 -18.87 -22.04 -5.45
CA ALA A 235 -20.14 -22.74 -5.36
C ALA A 235 -20.97 -22.25 -4.15
N LYS A 236 -20.35 -22.15 -2.96
CA LYS A 236 -20.99 -21.56 -1.78
C LYS A 236 -21.39 -20.10 -1.99
N GLY A 237 -20.55 -19.33 -2.68
CA GLY A 237 -20.80 -17.93 -3.03
C GLY A 237 -21.99 -17.76 -3.97
N ALA A 238 -22.14 -18.63 -4.96
CA ALA A 238 -23.28 -18.64 -5.89
C ALA A 238 -24.59 -18.94 -5.14
N ALA A 239 -24.60 -19.99 -4.31
CA ALA A 239 -25.77 -20.33 -3.48
C ALA A 239 -26.15 -19.21 -2.48
N TYR A 240 -25.18 -18.45 -1.97
CA TYR A 240 -25.45 -17.25 -1.17
C TYR A 240 -26.02 -16.11 -2.03
N TYR A 241 -25.48 -15.89 -3.22
CA TYR A 241 -25.93 -14.81 -4.11
C TYR A 241 -27.37 -15.00 -4.60
N GLU A 242 -27.77 -16.22 -4.96
CA GLU A 242 -29.16 -16.51 -5.36
C GLU A 242 -30.15 -16.22 -4.22
N ARG A 243 -29.83 -16.66 -2.99
CA ARG A 243 -30.64 -16.32 -1.80
C ARG A 243 -30.70 -14.82 -1.57
N LYS A 244 -29.58 -14.11 -1.71
CA LYS A 244 -29.52 -12.65 -1.58
C LYS A 244 -30.34 -11.94 -2.66
N LYS A 245 -30.34 -12.44 -3.90
CA LYS A 245 -31.10 -11.88 -5.03
C LYS A 245 -32.60 -12.03 -4.82
N ILE A 246 -33.05 -13.20 -4.34
CA ILE A 246 -34.46 -13.44 -3.98
C ILE A 246 -34.89 -12.50 -2.85
N ALA A 247 -34.11 -12.43 -1.77
CA ALA A 247 -34.40 -11.54 -0.65
C ALA A 247 -34.42 -10.06 -1.06
N ALA A 248 -33.52 -9.64 -1.97
CA ALA A 248 -33.50 -8.28 -2.49
C ALA A 248 -34.75 -7.96 -3.34
N ARG A 249 -35.25 -8.93 -4.13
CA ARG A 249 -36.50 -8.79 -4.88
C ARG A 249 -37.70 -8.66 -3.93
N GLN A 250 -37.81 -9.56 -2.96
CA GLN A 250 -38.87 -9.51 -1.94
C GLN A 250 -38.87 -8.18 -1.17
N LEU A 251 -37.69 -7.67 -0.82
CA LEU A 251 -37.55 -6.36 -0.17
C LEU A 251 -37.96 -5.21 -1.09
N ALA A 252 -37.65 -5.28 -2.38
CA ALA A 252 -38.07 -4.28 -3.35
C ALA A 252 -39.61 -4.28 -3.54
N ASP A 253 -40.23 -5.46 -3.62
CA ASP A 253 -41.68 -5.60 -3.74
C ASP A 253 -42.39 -5.12 -2.46
N ALA A 254 -41.85 -5.47 -1.28
CA ALA A 254 -42.35 -4.96 0.00
C ALA A 254 -42.23 -3.44 0.11
N LYS A 255 -41.14 -2.83 -0.38
CA LYS A 255 -40.97 -1.37 -0.43
C LYS A 255 -41.99 -0.68 -1.32
N LYS A 256 -42.33 -1.27 -2.47
CA LYS A 256 -43.35 -0.73 -3.39
C LYS A 256 -44.75 -0.78 -2.77
N ASN A 257 -45.04 -1.84 -2.03
CA ASN A 257 -46.35 -2.06 -1.42
C ASN A 257 -46.49 -1.39 -0.03
N ALA A 258 -45.41 -0.83 0.53
CA ALA A 258 -45.44 -0.21 1.83
C ALA A 258 -46.22 1.12 1.79
N ALA A 259 -47.25 1.24 2.63
CA ALA A 259 -47.95 2.49 2.84
C ALA A 259 -47.07 3.46 3.65
N VAL A 260 -46.36 4.35 2.95
CA VAL A 260 -45.54 5.39 3.57
C VAL A 260 -46.35 6.69 3.64
N LYS A 261 -46.30 7.39 4.78
CA LYS A 261 -46.92 8.71 4.94
C LYS A 261 -46.37 9.67 3.87
N GLU A 262 -47.27 10.41 3.23
CA GLU A 262 -46.92 11.29 2.10
C GLU A 262 -45.88 12.35 2.49
N GLU A 263 -45.95 12.88 3.71
CA GLU A 263 -44.97 13.82 4.27
C GLU A 263 -43.55 13.24 4.30
N THR A 264 -43.42 11.97 4.71
CA THR A 264 -42.14 11.27 4.77
C THR A 264 -41.60 10.99 3.37
N SER A 265 -42.47 10.65 2.42
CA SER A 265 -42.08 10.47 1.01
C SER A 265 -41.57 11.76 0.39
N LYS A 266 -42.24 12.89 0.64
CA LYS A 266 -41.81 14.22 0.16
C LYS A 266 -40.46 14.62 0.76
N ALA A 267 -40.26 14.38 2.05
CA ALA A 267 -38.99 14.64 2.72
C ALA A 267 -37.85 13.78 2.14
N LEU A 268 -38.09 12.48 1.90
CA LEU A 268 -37.08 11.58 1.31
C LEU A 268 -36.75 11.96 -0.14
N ALA A 269 -37.75 12.35 -0.93
CA ALA A 269 -37.55 12.80 -2.31
C ALA A 269 -36.73 14.09 -2.38
N ALA A 270 -36.88 15.01 -1.42
CA ALA A 270 -36.04 16.22 -1.33
C ALA A 270 -34.55 15.90 -1.14
N TYR A 271 -34.22 14.74 -0.55
CA TYR A 271 -32.85 14.24 -0.40
C TYR A 271 -32.43 13.25 -1.51
N GLY A 272 -33.30 12.99 -2.49
CA GLY A 272 -33.01 12.12 -3.64
C GLY A 272 -33.10 10.61 -3.39
N TYR A 273 -33.86 10.19 -2.37
CA TYR A 273 -34.11 8.77 -2.05
C TYR A 273 -35.34 8.19 -2.77
#